data_AF-A0A2H6H6L9-F1
#
_entry.id   AF-A0A2H6H6L9-F1
#
_cell.length_a   1.000
_cell.length_b   1.000
_cell.length_c   1.000
_cell.angle_alpha   90.00
_cell.angle_beta   90.00
_cell.angle_gamma   90.00
#
_symmetry.space_group_name_H-M   'P 1'
#
loop_
_entity.id
_entity.type
_entity.pdbx_description
1 polymer ?
#
loop_
_entity_poly.entity_id
_entity_poly.type
_entity_poly.pdbx_seq_one_letter_code
_entity_poly.pdbx_strand_id
1 'polypeptide(L)' 'MFFFDVDGVQRSLPSGWTDAATPDVFVVAAGGRSLFRVEDLLVLAELLEGLAGGGDHGDV' A
#
# COMPACT_ATOMS: atom_id res chain seq x y z
N MET A 1 -16.47 -9.33 1.84
CA MET A 1 -16.94 -8.48 0.73
C MET A 1 -16.94 -9.32 -0.55
N PHE A 2 -17.91 -9.12 -1.43
CA PHE A 2 -17.93 -9.73 -2.77
C PHE A 2 -17.65 -8.66 -3.82
N PHE A 3 -16.92 -9.02 -4.86
CA PHE A 3 -16.64 -8.18 -6.02
C PHE A 3 -16.54 -9.06 -7.27
N PHE A 4 -16.63 -8.45 -8.44
CA PHE A 4 -16.37 -9.13 -9.70
C PHE A 4 -14.96 -8.78 -10.16
N ASP A 5 -14.19 -9.80 -10.57
CA ASP A 5 -12.90 -9.58 -11.20
C ASP A 5 -13.03 -9.11 -12.67
N VAL A 6 -11.90 -8.95 -13.34
CA VAL A 6 -11.84 -8.49 -14.74
C VAL A 6 -12.51 -9.44 -15.72
N ASP A 7 -12.64 -10.72 -15.35
CA ASP A 7 -13.30 -11.76 -16.16
C ASP A 7 -14.80 -11.87 -15.80
N GLY A 8 -15.30 -11.03 -14.90
CA GLY A 8 -16.69 -11.02 -14.45
C GLY A 8 -17.03 -12.16 -13.49
N VAL A 9 -16.03 -12.81 -12.89
CA VAL A 9 -16.25 -13.88 -11.92
C VAL A 9 -16.39 -13.28 -10.52
N GLN A 10 -17.41 -13.75 -9.79
CA GLN A 10 -17.61 -13.31 -8.41
C GLN A 10 -16.53 -13.90 -7.50
N ARG A 11 -15.82 -13.03 -6.79
CA ARG A 11 -14.78 -13.35 -5.81
C ARG A 11 -15.15 -12.77 -4.46
N SER A 12 -14.50 -13.27 -3.41
CA SER A 12 -14.68 -12.74 -2.06
C SER A 12 -13.35 -12.52 -1.36
N LEU A 13 -13.31 -11.47 -0.54
CA LEU A 13 -12.21 -11.15 0.36
C LEU A 13 -12.75 -10.86 1.76
N PRO A 14 -11.98 -11.15 2.82
CA PRO A 14 -12.30 -10.68 4.16
C PRO A 14 -12.51 -9.17 4.16
N SER A 15 -13.57 -8.67 4.82
CA SER A 15 -13.85 -7.24 4.86
C SER A 15 -12.70 -6.45 5.48
N GLY A 16 -12.03 -6.99 6.50
CA GLY A 16 -10.87 -6.35 7.15
C GLY A 16 -9.65 -6.17 6.25
N TRP A 17 -9.65 -6.72 5.03
CA TRP A 17 -8.61 -6.49 4.02
C TRP A 17 -9.01 -5.40 3.01
N THR A 18 -10.17 -4.80 3.19
CA THR A 18 -10.73 -3.78 2.31
C THR A 18 -11.08 -2.54 3.12
N ASP A 19 -11.13 -1.40 2.46
CA ASP A 19 -11.66 -0.15 3.00
C ASP A 19 -13.17 -0.20 3.31
N ALA A 20 -13.87 -1.22 2.81
CA ALA A 20 -15.28 -1.48 3.12
C ALA A 20 -15.52 -1.99 4.56
N ALA A 21 -14.48 -2.38 5.31
CA ALA A 21 -14.64 -2.67 6.73
C ALA A 21 -14.86 -1.40 7.55
N THR A 22 -15.70 -1.49 8.57
CA THR A 22 -15.80 -0.44 9.59
C THR A 22 -14.42 -0.23 10.23
N PRO A 23 -13.89 1.00 10.24
CA PRO A 23 -12.60 1.29 10.87
C PRO A 23 -12.60 0.91 12.35
N ASP A 24 -11.58 0.20 12.80
CA ASP A 24 -11.41 -0.11 14.22
C ASP A 24 -10.94 1.13 15.02
N VAL A 25 -10.95 1.00 16.35
CA VAL A 25 -10.58 2.10 17.26
C VAL A 25 -9.17 2.64 17.04
N PHE A 26 -8.21 1.82 16.60
CA PHE A 26 -6.86 2.27 16.28
C PHE A 26 -6.85 3.06 14.99
N VAL A 27 -7.58 2.63 13.95
CA VAL A 27 -7.71 3.38 12.69
C VAL A 27 -8.38 4.74 12.93
N VAL A 28 -9.45 4.77 13.72
CA VAL A 28 -10.14 6.01 14.09
C VAL A 28 -9.25 6.90 14.95
N ALA A 29 -8.58 6.35 15.97
CA ALA A 29 -7.70 7.11 16.86
C ALA A 29 -6.44 7.62 16.14
N ALA A 30 -5.93 6.86 15.18
CA ALA A 30 -4.83 7.28 14.31
C ALA A 30 -5.25 8.46 13.45
N GLY A 31 -6.51 8.54 12.99
CA GLY A 31 -7.04 9.73 12.31
C GLY A 31 -6.22 10.15 11.08
N GLY A 32 -5.61 9.19 10.38
CA GLY A 32 -4.70 9.47 9.26
C GLY A 32 -3.32 10.02 9.66
N ARG A 33 -2.95 9.99 10.95
CA ARG A 33 -1.64 10.42 11.48
C ARG A 33 -0.51 9.42 11.22
N SER A 34 -0.66 8.53 10.25
CA SER A 34 0.51 7.85 9.71
C SER A 34 1.40 8.93 9.10
N LEU A 35 2.66 9.01 9.53
CA LEU A 35 3.61 10.00 9.00
C LEU A 35 3.81 9.82 7.49
N PHE A 36 3.56 8.62 6.98
CA PHE A 36 3.58 8.29 5.56
C PHE A 36 2.30 7.56 5.20
N ARG A 37 1.57 8.04 4.19
CA ARG A 37 0.50 7.26 3.58
C ARG A 37 1.11 6.11 2.77
N VAL A 38 0.28 5.13 2.41
CA VAL A 38 0.76 3.99 1.61
C VAL A 38 1.38 4.47 0.30
N GLU A 39 0.79 5.49 -0.32
CA GLU A 39 1.32 6.12 -1.54
C GLU A 39 2.69 6.75 -1.30
N ASP A 40 2.88 7.44 -0.17
CA ASP A 40 4.17 8.05 0.19
C ASP A 40 5.26 6.98 0.41
N LEU A 41 4.89 5.83 0.98
CA LEU A 41 5.80 4.70 1.18
C LEU A 41 6.19 4.02 -0.13
N LEU A 42 5.27 3.92 -1.09
CA LEU A 42 5.56 3.39 -2.43
C LEU A 42 6.51 4.32 -3.18
N VAL A 43 6.24 5.63 -3.17
CA VAL A 43 7.16 6.63 -3.75
C VAL A 43 8.53 6.58 -3.07
N LEU A 44 8.57 6.45 -1.75
CA LEU A 44 9.83 6.30 -1.02
C LEU A 44 10.58 5.03 -1.43
N ALA A 45 9.90 3.91 -1.62
CA ALA A 45 10.51 2.67 -2.08
C ALA A 45 11.14 2.82 -3.46
N GLU A 46 10.44 3.45 -4.41
CA GLU A 46 10.97 3.75 -5.75
C GLU A 46 12.22 4.64 -5.69
N LEU A 47 12.23 5.66 -4.82
CA LEU A 47 13.38 6.53 -4.63
C LEU A 47 14.59 5.77 -4.04
N LEU A 48 14.34 4.86 -3.10
CA LEU A 48 15.39 4.02 -2.50
C LEU A 48 15.96 3.03 -3.51
N GLU A 49 15.13 2.43 -4.37
CA GLU A 49 15.59 1.58 -5.47
C GLU A 49 16.45 2.35 -6.47
N GLY A 50 16.04 3.57 -6.84
CA GLY A 50 16.83 4.45 -7.70
C GLY A 50 18.19 4.81 -7.10
N LEU A 51 18.24 5.04 -5.78
CA LEU A 51 19.49 5.32 -5.07
C LEU A 51 20.37 4.07 -4.91
N ALA A 52 19.77 2.91 -4.65
CA ALA A 52 20.49 1.64 -4.52
C ALA A 52 21.06 1.17 -5.86
N GLY A 53 20.34 1.39 -6.97
CA GLY A 53 20.83 1.14 -8.33
C GLY A 53 21.93 2.10 -8.79
N GLY A 54 22.07 3.26 -8.14
CA GLY A 54 23.16 4.22 -8.37
C GLY A 54 24.46 3.90 -7.62
N GLY A 55 24.47 2.86 -6.77
CA GLY A 55 25.64 2.41 -6.01
C GLY A 55 26.61 1.51 -6.78
N ASP A 56 26.28 1.11 -8.01
CA ASP A 56 27.17 0.34 -8.90
C ASP A 56 27.94 1.25 -9.88
N HIS A 57 28.34 2.45 -9.45
CA HIS A 57 29.41 3.16 -10.14
C HIS A 57 30.76 2.56 -9.74
N GLY A 58 31.01 1.37 -10.30
CA GLY A 58 32.34 0.80 -10.38
C GLY A 58 33.27 1.72 -11.17
N ASP A 59 34.41 2.00 -10.55
CA ASP A 59 35.76 2.04 -11.13
C ASP A 59 35.91 2.65 -12.55
N VAL A 60 36.31 3.93 -12.61
CA VAL A 60 37.34 4.47 -13.54
C VAL A 60 38.11 5.59 -12.85
#